data_AF-A0A162GBC2-F1
#
_entry.id   AF-A0A162GBC2-F1
#
_cell.length_a   1.000
_cell.length_b   1.000
_cell.length_c   1.000
_cell.angle_alpha   90.00
_cell.angle_beta   90.00
_cell.angle_gamma   90.00
#
_symmetry.space_group_name_H-M   'P 1'
#
loop_
_entity.id
_entity.type
_entity.pdbx_description
1 polymer ?
#
loop_
_entity_poly.entity_id
_entity_poly.type
_entity_poly.pdbx_seq_one_letter_code
_entity_poly.pdbx_strand_id
1 'polypeptide(L)'
;MLSFVRESPLSIVIEGALSARRGFLFYVSAGFHAPVDPLSGMSVNLVLVDQWLVELKNHLESKSWLAETEILNPTWAAVLDEARSFLNHRAEASEVQLYSLNFREERHWSFSWDATMTLLQSRFSYSHYLESLPPENQFELLKLNFIWRHDAQYGLNQDDYRHEGFKLLKSASHMTSDGFFDEVRSWVGTELSSQSFLEQVKVDFLTSGHSLILP
;
A
#
# COMPACT_ATOMS: atom_id res chain seq x y z
N MET A 1 -17.82 7.85 13.77
CA MET A 1 -16.67 6.93 13.75
C MET A 1 -15.43 7.78 13.53
N LEU A 2 -14.50 7.84 14.48
CA LEU A 2 -13.26 8.62 14.36
C LEU A 2 -12.11 7.65 14.06
N SER A 3 -11.80 7.48 12.77
CA SER A 3 -10.54 6.88 12.33
C SER A 3 -9.50 7.99 12.27
N PHE A 4 -8.48 7.91 13.11
CA PHE A 4 -7.34 8.81 13.03
C PHE A 4 -6.15 8.07 12.42
N VAL A 5 -5.36 8.79 11.63
CA VAL A 5 -4.17 8.27 10.95
C VAL A 5 -2.98 9.05 11.49
N ARG A 6 -2.05 8.38 12.16
CA ARG A 6 -0.77 8.96 12.60
C ARG A 6 0.33 8.44 11.70
N GLU A 7 1.15 9.35 11.17
CA GLU A 7 2.27 9.01 10.29
C GLU A 7 3.61 9.13 11.04
N SER A 8 4.49 8.12 10.90
CA SER A 8 5.86 8.14 11.42
C SER A 8 6.84 7.74 10.31
N PRO A 9 7.91 8.52 10.05
CA PRO A 9 8.90 8.17 9.05
C PRO A 9 9.84 7.07 9.57
N LEU A 10 10.10 6.05 8.77
CA LEU A 10 11.03 4.97 9.07
C LEU A 10 11.88 4.57 7.86
N SER A 11 13.12 4.17 8.13
CA SER A 11 14.10 3.78 7.14
C SER A 11 14.37 2.28 7.19
N ILE A 12 13.88 1.52 6.21
CA ILE A 12 14.16 0.09 6.11
C ILE A 12 15.37 -0.15 5.22
N VAL A 13 16.28 -0.98 5.71
CA VAL A 13 17.46 -1.41 4.96
C VAL A 13 17.25 -2.84 4.47
N ILE A 14 17.40 -3.02 3.16
CA ILE A 14 17.45 -4.35 2.53
C ILE A 14 18.87 -4.70 2.10
N GLU A 15 19.23 -5.94 2.39
CA GLU A 15 20.45 -6.65 1.96
C GLU A 15 20.06 -7.87 1.11
N GLY A 16 20.97 -8.39 0.27
CA GLY A 16 20.73 -9.64 -0.48
C GLY A 16 20.92 -9.52 -1.99
N ALA A 17 20.00 -10.07 -2.79
CA ALA A 17 20.14 -10.27 -4.23
C ALA A 17 20.35 -8.99 -5.05
N LEU A 18 19.99 -7.84 -4.48
CA LEU A 18 20.42 -6.55 -4.98
C LEU A 18 21.89 -6.37 -4.60
N SER A 19 22.77 -6.26 -5.59
CA SER A 19 24.23 -6.11 -5.43
C SER A 19 24.69 -4.93 -4.55
N ALA A 20 23.78 -4.08 -4.09
CA ALA A 20 24.02 -3.02 -3.12
C ALA A 20 22.93 -3.01 -2.02
N ARG A 21 23.36 -2.72 -0.79
CA ARG A 21 22.48 -2.35 0.34
C ARG A 21 21.60 -1.17 -0.09
N ARG A 22 20.27 -1.33 -0.04
CA ARG A 22 19.32 -0.26 -0.38
C ARG A 22 18.54 0.18 0.86
N GLY A 23 18.54 1.50 1.11
CA GLY A 23 17.68 2.13 2.10
C GLY A 23 16.40 2.64 1.45
N PHE A 24 15.28 2.42 2.12
CA PHE A 24 13.95 2.86 1.71
C PHE A 24 13.33 3.67 2.84
N LEU A 25 12.81 4.86 2.52
CA LEU A 25 12.12 5.72 3.47
C LEU A 25 10.62 5.56 3.30
N PHE A 26 9.95 5.11 4.36
CA PHE A 26 8.50 4.97 4.40
C PHE A 26 7.89 5.88 5.45
N TYR A 27 6.68 6.33 5.18
CA TYR A 27 5.76 6.86 6.18
C TYR A 27 4.81 5.73 6.58
N VAL A 28 4.88 5.32 7.84
CA VAL A 28 3.96 4.32 8.39
C VAL A 28 2.78 4.99 9.02
N SER A 29 1.61 4.48 8.67
CA SER A 29 0.33 4.85 9.23
C SER A 29 -0.38 3.63 9.77
N ALA A 30 -0.90 3.76 11.00
CA ALA A 30 -1.71 2.72 11.64
C ALA A 30 -3.05 3.30 12.08
N GLY A 31 -4.12 2.52 11.87
CA GLY A 31 -5.47 2.83 12.32
C GLY A 31 -5.90 1.83 13.38
N PHE A 32 -6.59 2.30 14.41
CA PHE A 32 -7.02 1.49 15.55
C PHE A 32 -8.52 1.64 15.80
N HIS A 33 -9.12 0.59 16.34
CA HIS A 33 -10.53 0.52 16.69
C HIS A 33 -10.72 0.15 18.15
N ALA A 34 -11.55 0.93 18.85
CA ALA A 34 -12.01 0.67 20.21
C ALA A 34 -13.30 1.48 20.47
N PRO A 35 -14.12 1.08 21.47
CA PRO A 35 -15.27 1.86 21.91
C PRO A 35 -14.85 3.29 22.30
N VAL A 36 -15.72 4.27 22.03
CA VAL A 36 -15.44 5.66 22.39
C VAL A 36 -15.59 5.83 23.89
N ASP A 37 -14.53 6.30 24.55
CA ASP A 37 -14.58 6.69 25.95
C ASP A 37 -15.46 7.95 26.11
N PRO A 38 -16.50 7.91 26.96
CA PRO A 38 -17.49 8.98 27.06
C PRO A 38 -16.96 10.26 27.73
N LEU A 39 -15.83 10.19 28.43
CA LEU A 39 -15.24 11.33 29.14
C LEU A 39 -14.22 12.09 28.29
N SER A 40 -13.43 11.36 27.50
CA SER A 40 -12.42 11.91 26.60
C SER A 40 -12.93 12.14 25.18
N GLY A 41 -14.02 11.48 24.77
CA GLY A 41 -14.53 11.50 23.41
C GLY A 41 -13.61 10.82 22.38
N MET A 42 -12.57 10.12 22.84
CA MET A 42 -11.60 9.43 21.99
C MET A 42 -11.84 7.92 22.02
N SER A 43 -11.58 7.25 20.90
CA SER A 43 -11.56 5.78 20.83
C SER A 43 -10.25 5.20 21.39
N VAL A 44 -9.14 5.93 21.25
CA VAL A 44 -7.81 5.48 21.66
C VAL A 44 -6.98 6.67 22.16
N ASN A 45 -6.12 6.43 23.14
CA ASN A 45 -5.15 7.42 23.60
C ASN A 45 -4.06 7.66 22.54
N LEU A 46 -4.06 8.84 21.93
CA LEU A 46 -3.13 9.20 20.84
C LEU A 46 -1.66 9.18 21.28
N VAL A 47 -1.37 9.52 22.55
CA VAL A 47 0.00 9.52 23.07
C VAL A 47 0.57 8.10 23.10
N LEU A 48 -0.26 7.11 23.44
CA LEU A 48 0.15 5.70 23.41
C LEU A 48 0.40 5.23 21.98
N VAL A 49 -0.44 5.62 21.02
CA VAL A 49 -0.24 5.27 19.61
C VAL A 49 1.05 5.87 19.07
N ASP A 50 1.33 7.13 19.36
CA ASP A 50 2.57 7.78 18.95
C ASP A 50 3.79 7.05 19.55
N GLN A 51 3.71 6.63 20.82
CA GLN A 51 4.74 5.81 21.46
C GLN A 51 4.92 4.46 20.74
N TRP A 52 3.84 3.73 20.45
CA TRP A 52 3.92 2.44 19.76
C TRP A 52 4.52 2.56 18.35
N LEU A 53 4.20 3.64 17.62
CA LEU A 53 4.79 3.89 16.31
C LEU A 53 6.29 4.22 16.39
N VAL A 54 6.74 4.92 17.44
CA VAL A 54 8.18 5.16 17.69
C VAL A 54 8.89 3.86 18.06
N GLU A 55 8.30 3.03 18.90
CA GLU A 55 8.86 1.73 19.25
C GLU A 55 8.91 0.78 18.05
N LEU A 56 7.85 0.75 17.24
CA LEU A 56 7.79 0.00 15.98
C LEU A 56 8.90 0.46 15.04
N LYS A 57 9.06 1.77 14.86
CA LYS A 57 10.14 2.33 14.04
C LYS A 57 11.50 1.80 14.51
N ASN A 58 11.82 1.96 15.79
CA ASN A 58 13.11 1.52 16.34
C ASN A 58 13.30 0.00 16.15
N HIS A 59 12.24 -0.78 16.32
CA HIS A 59 12.24 -2.22 16.12
C HIS A 59 12.56 -2.59 14.67
N LEU A 60 11.85 -2.03 13.69
CA LEU A 60 12.03 -2.34 12.27
C LEU A 60 13.38 -1.83 11.73
N GLU A 61 13.84 -0.65 12.16
CA GLU A 61 15.12 -0.04 11.76
C GLU A 61 16.33 -0.76 12.36
N SER A 62 16.16 -1.46 13.49
CA SER A 62 17.22 -2.26 14.12
C SER A 62 17.52 -3.57 13.39
N LYS A 63 16.65 -3.98 12.46
CA LYS A 63 16.77 -5.24 11.72
C LYS A 63 17.37 -5.02 10.32
N SER A 64 18.19 -5.97 9.89
CA SER A 64 18.54 -6.13 8.47
C SER A 64 17.53 -7.06 7.81
N TRP A 65 16.93 -6.60 6.71
CA TRP A 65 15.96 -7.37 5.95
C TRP A 65 16.63 -8.01 4.73
N LEU A 66 16.48 -9.31 4.56
CA LEU A 66 17.10 -10.03 3.44
C LEU A 66 16.09 -10.19 2.28
N ALA A 67 16.54 -9.85 1.08
CA ALA A 67 15.83 -10.11 -0.16
C ALA A 67 16.54 -11.22 -0.94
N GLU A 68 15.86 -12.34 -1.15
CA GLU A 68 16.38 -13.49 -1.91
C GLU A 68 16.40 -13.24 -3.42
N THR A 69 15.58 -12.29 -3.90
CA THR A 69 15.46 -11.93 -5.31
C THR A 69 15.41 -10.41 -5.48
N GLU A 70 15.46 -9.93 -6.72
CA GLU A 70 15.28 -8.50 -7.03
C GLU A 70 13.83 -8.02 -6.79
N ILE A 71 12.88 -8.95 -6.72
CA ILE A 71 11.47 -8.68 -6.45
C ILE A 71 11.28 -8.61 -4.94
N LEU A 72 10.99 -7.41 -4.45
CA LEU A 72 11.00 -7.11 -3.03
C LEU A 72 9.65 -7.35 -2.33
N ASN A 73 8.60 -7.69 -3.08
CA ASN A 73 7.25 -7.90 -2.54
C ASN A 73 7.21 -8.92 -1.39
N PRO A 74 7.92 -10.07 -1.43
CA PRO A 74 8.00 -10.99 -0.29
C PRO A 74 8.64 -10.35 0.95
N THR A 75 9.72 -9.60 0.77
CA THR A 75 10.40 -8.89 1.87
C THR A 75 9.47 -7.84 2.49
N TRP A 76 8.72 -7.11 1.68
CA TRP A 76 7.73 -6.13 2.15
C TRP A 76 6.53 -6.78 2.85
N ALA A 77 6.06 -7.92 2.37
CA ALA A 77 5.05 -8.70 3.07
C ALA A 77 5.55 -9.17 4.44
N ALA A 78 6.83 -9.56 4.56
CA ALA A 78 7.45 -9.92 5.84
C ALA A 78 7.59 -8.72 6.79
N VAL A 79 7.98 -7.54 6.27
CA VAL A 79 7.98 -6.29 7.05
C VAL A 79 6.59 -5.97 7.58
N LEU A 80 5.58 -6.09 6.72
CA LEU A 80 4.19 -5.82 7.07
C LEU A 80 3.68 -6.77 8.15
N ASP A 81 3.97 -8.06 8.03
CA ASP A 81 3.60 -9.08 9.01
C ASP A 81 4.24 -8.82 10.37
N GLU A 82 5.55 -8.54 10.40
CA GLU A 82 6.26 -8.19 11.63
C GLU A 82 5.67 -6.95 12.29
N ALA A 83 5.43 -5.90 11.50
CA ALA A 83 4.89 -4.64 12.01
C ALA A 83 3.47 -4.80 12.56
N ARG A 84 2.64 -5.59 11.88
CA ARG A 84 1.30 -5.93 12.32
C ARG A 84 1.34 -6.74 13.60
N SER A 85 2.19 -7.77 13.68
CA SER A 85 2.36 -8.59 14.88
C SER A 85 2.78 -7.74 16.09
N PHE A 86 3.75 -6.85 15.89
CA PHE A 86 4.19 -5.91 16.91
C PHE A 86 3.06 -5.01 17.42
N LEU A 87 2.33 -4.34 16.50
CA LEU A 87 1.26 -3.43 16.86
C LEU A 87 0.04 -4.14 17.46
N ASN A 88 -0.30 -5.34 16.98
CA ASN A 88 -1.36 -6.16 17.57
C ASN A 88 -1.05 -6.48 19.03
N HIS A 89 0.18 -6.91 19.33
CA HIS A 89 0.57 -7.21 20.71
C HIS A 89 0.46 -5.99 21.63
N ARG A 90 0.82 -4.79 21.15
CA ARG A 90 0.66 -3.53 21.90
C ARG A 90 -0.81 -3.13 22.08
N ALA A 91 -1.60 -3.27 21.02
CA ALA A 91 -3.01 -2.90 21.01
C ALA A 91 -3.84 -3.81 21.95
N GLU A 92 -3.60 -5.12 21.91
CA GLU A 92 -4.26 -6.10 22.79
C GLU A 92 -4.03 -5.80 24.27
N ALA A 93 -2.80 -5.42 24.65
CA ALA A 93 -2.46 -5.03 26.01
C ALA A 93 -3.21 -3.78 26.51
N SER A 94 -3.80 -3.01 25.60
CA SER A 94 -4.59 -1.80 25.89
C SER A 94 -6.08 -1.95 25.54
N GLU A 95 -6.54 -3.17 25.26
CA GLU A 95 -7.92 -3.47 24.86
C GLU A 95 -8.37 -2.73 23.57
N VAL A 96 -7.41 -2.49 22.67
CA VAL A 96 -7.62 -1.85 21.37
C VAL A 96 -7.35 -2.87 20.25
N GLN A 97 -8.05 -2.73 19.13
CA GLN A 97 -7.81 -3.55 17.94
C GLN A 97 -7.08 -2.75 16.86
N LEU A 98 -6.01 -3.31 16.27
CA LEU A 98 -5.43 -2.76 15.06
C LEU A 98 -6.41 -2.98 13.89
N TYR A 99 -6.71 -1.92 13.15
CA TYR A 99 -7.69 -1.93 12.06
C TYR A 99 -7.05 -1.80 10.69
N SER A 100 -5.95 -1.05 10.58
CA SER A 100 -5.24 -0.86 9.31
C SER A 100 -3.78 -0.53 9.54
N LEU A 101 -2.93 -0.91 8.59
CA LEU A 101 -1.50 -0.60 8.57
C LEU A 101 -1.07 -0.32 7.14
N ASN A 102 -0.42 0.81 6.90
CA ASN A 102 0.01 1.24 5.58
C ASN A 102 1.39 1.88 5.62
N PHE A 103 2.27 1.41 4.75
CA PHE A 103 3.62 1.90 4.53
C PHE A 103 3.65 2.61 3.18
N ARG A 104 3.83 3.92 3.18
CA ARG A 104 3.88 4.73 1.96
C ARG A 104 5.29 5.25 1.72
N GLU A 105 5.86 4.93 0.57
CA GLU A 105 7.11 5.55 0.14
C GLU A 105 6.82 6.83 -0.67
N GLU A 106 7.72 7.81 -0.62
CA GLU A 106 7.57 9.07 -1.40
C GLU A 106 7.52 8.83 -2.91
N ARG A 107 8.18 7.77 -3.42
CA ARG A 107 8.24 7.47 -4.86
C ARG A 107 7.04 6.67 -5.35
N HIS A 108 5.90 6.88 -4.69
CA HIS A 108 4.57 6.53 -5.17
C HIS A 108 4.26 5.04 -5.25
N TRP A 109 4.86 4.26 -4.36
CA TRP A 109 4.37 2.92 -4.06
C TRP A 109 4.15 2.75 -2.57
N SER A 110 3.27 1.81 -2.22
CA SER A 110 2.96 1.51 -0.83
C SER A 110 2.61 0.04 -0.67
N PHE A 111 2.65 -0.43 0.56
CA PHE A 111 2.11 -1.73 0.92
C PHE A 111 1.30 -1.62 2.21
N SER A 112 0.24 -2.41 2.32
CA SER A 112 -0.76 -2.23 3.36
C SER A 112 -1.55 -3.50 3.68
N TRP A 113 -2.23 -3.44 4.81
CA TRP A 113 -3.17 -4.42 5.30
C TRP A 113 -4.30 -3.71 6.05
N ASP A 114 -5.52 -4.25 6.01
CA ASP A 114 -6.62 -3.83 6.88
C ASP A 114 -7.43 -5.00 7.40
N ALA A 115 -8.33 -4.72 8.35
CA ALA A 115 -9.13 -5.71 9.04
C ALA A 115 -10.10 -6.51 8.14
N THR A 116 -10.29 -6.12 6.87
CA THR A 116 -11.08 -6.91 5.90
C THR A 116 -10.27 -8.03 5.26
N MET A 117 -8.94 -7.99 5.41
CA MET A 117 -8.00 -8.95 4.85
C MET A 117 -7.57 -9.99 5.87
N THR A 118 -7.27 -11.20 5.41
CA THR A 118 -6.66 -12.23 6.28
C THR A 118 -5.24 -11.84 6.68
N LEU A 119 -4.66 -12.53 7.66
CA LEU A 119 -3.28 -12.29 8.07
C LEU A 119 -2.26 -12.65 6.98
N LEU A 120 -2.61 -13.54 6.04
CA LEU A 120 -1.72 -13.93 4.94
C LEU A 120 -1.81 -12.98 3.74
N GLN A 121 -2.78 -12.07 3.77
CA GLN A 121 -3.03 -11.15 2.68
C GLN A 121 -2.25 -9.84 2.85
N SER A 122 -1.83 -9.29 1.72
CA SER A 122 -1.15 -8.00 1.63
C SER A 122 -1.60 -7.27 0.37
N ARG A 123 -1.67 -5.94 0.45
CA ARG A 123 -1.94 -5.07 -0.70
C ARG A 123 -0.70 -4.27 -1.05
N PHE A 124 -0.47 -4.10 -2.32
CA PHE A 124 0.61 -3.30 -2.87
C PHE A 124 0.05 -2.30 -3.87
N SER A 125 0.35 -1.03 -3.67
CA SER A 125 -0.06 0.03 -4.59
C SER A 125 1.15 0.53 -5.35
N TYR A 126 1.05 0.61 -6.68
CA TYR A 126 2.06 1.24 -7.53
C TYR A 126 1.44 2.31 -8.38
N SER A 127 2.03 3.49 -8.38
CA SER A 127 1.55 4.61 -9.16
C SER A 127 2.29 4.74 -10.49
N HIS A 128 1.54 5.10 -11.53
CA HIS A 128 2.05 5.54 -12.82
C HIS A 128 1.41 6.88 -13.16
N TYR A 129 2.16 7.72 -13.88
CA TYR A 129 1.68 9.01 -14.35
C TYR A 129 1.46 8.95 -15.85
N LEU A 130 0.32 9.46 -16.30
CA LEU A 130 -0.02 9.57 -17.70
C LEU A 130 -0.45 10.99 -18.01
N GLU A 131 0.06 11.50 -19.12
CA GLU A 131 -0.47 12.71 -19.72
C GLU A 131 -1.61 12.29 -20.66
N SER A 132 -2.80 12.82 -20.43
CA SER A 132 -3.96 12.63 -21.30
C SER A 132 -4.32 13.95 -21.96
N LEU A 133 -4.57 13.90 -23.27
CA LEU A 133 -5.21 14.99 -24.00
C LEU A 133 -6.68 14.59 -24.19
N PRO A 134 -7.61 15.11 -23.39
CA PRO A 134 -9.03 14.91 -23.66
C PRO A 134 -9.39 15.52 -25.02
N PRO A 135 -10.48 15.03 -25.64
CA PRO A 135 -10.88 15.43 -26.99
C PRO A 135 -11.15 16.93 -27.18
N GLU A 136 -11.29 17.71 -26.09
CA GLU A 136 -11.56 19.16 -26.10
C GLU A 136 -10.35 20.05 -25.75
N ASN A 137 -9.11 19.54 -25.88
CA ASN A 137 -7.83 20.27 -25.73
C ASN A 137 -7.39 20.70 -24.31
N GLN A 138 -8.04 20.24 -23.24
CA GLN A 138 -7.56 20.53 -21.87
C GLN A 138 -6.61 19.44 -21.38
N PHE A 139 -5.30 19.63 -21.51
CA PHE A 139 -4.31 18.69 -20.97
C PHE A 139 -4.62 18.27 -19.53
N GLU A 140 -4.71 16.97 -19.28
CA GLU A 140 -4.98 16.42 -17.96
C GLU A 140 -3.89 15.44 -17.54
N LEU A 141 -3.26 15.72 -16.40
CA LEU A 141 -2.28 14.82 -15.81
C LEU A 141 -3.02 13.83 -14.90
N LEU A 142 -2.94 12.55 -15.25
CA LEU A 142 -3.53 11.44 -14.52
C LEU A 142 -2.47 10.73 -13.69
N LYS A 143 -2.80 10.41 -12.45
CA LYS A 143 -2.04 9.47 -11.63
C LYS A 143 -2.88 8.20 -11.44
N LEU A 144 -2.44 7.10 -12.02
CA LEU A 144 -3.07 5.80 -11.87
C LEU A 144 -2.36 5.02 -10.78
N ASN A 145 -3.09 4.59 -9.77
CA ASN A 145 -2.61 3.72 -8.71
C ASN A 145 -3.20 2.32 -8.93
N PHE A 146 -2.34 1.36 -9.26
CA PHE A 146 -2.71 -0.05 -9.38
C PHE A 146 -2.56 -0.70 -8.01
N ILE A 147 -3.66 -1.21 -7.47
CA ILE A 147 -3.70 -1.84 -6.14
C ILE A 147 -3.82 -3.34 -6.36
N TRP A 148 -2.72 -4.04 -6.13
CA TRP A 148 -2.61 -5.49 -6.24
C TRP A 148 -2.82 -6.12 -4.88
N ARG A 149 -3.57 -7.22 -4.81
CA ARG A 149 -3.71 -8.03 -3.60
C ARG A 149 -3.01 -9.38 -3.81
N HIS A 150 -2.18 -9.76 -2.85
CA HIS A 150 -1.56 -11.08 -2.76
C HIS A 150 -2.06 -11.82 -1.54
N ASP A 151 -2.15 -13.14 -1.65
CA ASP A 151 -2.38 -14.03 -0.51
C ASP A 151 -1.27 -15.08 -0.43
N ALA A 152 -0.48 -15.02 0.66
CA ALA A 152 0.66 -15.90 0.85
C ALA A 152 0.29 -17.38 0.94
N GLN A 153 -0.99 -17.73 1.15
CA GLN A 153 -1.44 -19.13 1.10
C GLN A 153 -1.20 -19.79 -0.26
N TYR A 154 -1.12 -19.01 -1.34
CA TYR A 154 -0.92 -19.49 -2.71
C TYR A 154 0.54 -19.46 -3.17
N GLY A 155 1.47 -19.10 -2.27
CA GLY A 155 2.90 -19.13 -2.51
C GLY A 155 3.57 -17.77 -2.38
N LEU A 156 4.86 -17.73 -2.75
CA LEU A 156 5.67 -16.51 -2.73
C LEU A 156 5.34 -15.63 -3.93
N ASN A 157 5.13 -14.34 -3.69
CA ASN A 157 4.93 -13.37 -4.75
C ASN A 157 6.25 -13.09 -5.50
N GLN A 158 6.33 -13.56 -6.74
CA GLN A 158 7.47 -13.31 -7.64
C GLN A 158 7.07 -12.45 -8.84
N ASP A 159 5.95 -11.74 -8.78
CA ASP A 159 5.54 -10.85 -9.86
C ASP A 159 6.00 -9.41 -9.57
N ASP A 160 6.55 -8.72 -10.58
CA ASP A 160 6.84 -7.29 -10.49
C ASP A 160 5.60 -6.48 -10.86
N TYR A 161 4.79 -6.15 -9.86
CA TYR A 161 3.56 -5.37 -10.02
C TYR A 161 3.73 -4.02 -10.72
N ARG A 162 4.90 -3.39 -10.62
CA ARG A 162 5.17 -2.16 -11.37
C ARG A 162 5.25 -2.45 -12.86
N HIS A 163 5.96 -3.52 -13.21
CA HIS A 163 6.08 -3.98 -14.60
C HIS A 163 4.74 -4.48 -15.14
N GLU A 164 3.98 -5.26 -14.38
CA GLU A 164 2.66 -5.75 -14.79
C GLU A 164 1.66 -4.60 -15.00
N GLY A 165 1.60 -3.63 -14.09
CA GLY A 165 0.79 -2.41 -14.28
C GLY A 165 1.21 -1.62 -15.54
N PHE A 166 2.50 -1.55 -15.84
CA PHE A 166 2.98 -0.88 -17.06
C PHE A 166 2.59 -1.63 -18.34
N LYS A 167 2.55 -2.97 -18.34
CA LYS A 167 2.07 -3.75 -19.50
C LYS A 167 0.62 -3.42 -19.83
N LEU A 168 -0.24 -3.31 -18.80
CA LEU A 168 -1.63 -2.90 -18.96
C LEU A 168 -1.72 -1.49 -19.57
N LEU A 169 -0.96 -0.52 -19.04
CA LEU A 169 -0.93 0.83 -19.61
C LEU A 169 -0.52 0.86 -21.08
N LYS A 170 0.42 0.00 -21.48
CA LYS A 170 0.87 -0.09 -22.86
C LYS A 170 -0.26 -0.51 -23.80
N SER A 171 -1.18 -1.40 -23.39
CA SER A 171 -2.33 -1.79 -24.21
C SER A 171 -3.31 -0.64 -24.43
N ALA A 172 -3.48 0.24 -23.44
CA ALA A 172 -4.39 1.39 -23.53
C ALA A 172 -3.78 2.65 -24.18
N SER A 173 -2.47 2.67 -24.45
CA SER A 173 -1.75 3.86 -24.92
C SER A 173 -2.22 4.44 -26.27
N HIS A 174 -2.99 3.67 -27.05
CA HIS A 174 -3.52 4.08 -28.35
C HIS A 174 -5.01 4.46 -28.32
N MET A 175 -5.64 4.41 -27.15
CA MET A 175 -7.08 4.61 -27.00
C MET A 175 -7.45 6.09 -26.83
N THR A 176 -8.70 6.43 -27.13
CA THR A 176 -9.31 7.71 -26.74
C THR A 176 -9.50 7.77 -25.22
N SER A 177 -9.78 8.94 -24.65
CA SER A 177 -10.03 9.07 -23.20
C SER A 177 -11.16 8.14 -22.71
N ASP A 178 -12.28 8.05 -23.43
CA ASP A 178 -13.39 7.16 -23.05
C ASP A 178 -12.99 5.68 -23.16
N GLY A 179 -12.34 5.30 -24.27
CA GLY A 179 -11.84 3.94 -24.46
C GLY A 179 -10.80 3.55 -23.42
N PHE A 180 -9.97 4.49 -22.98
CA PHE A 180 -9.00 4.29 -21.91
C PHE A 180 -9.69 3.93 -20.60
N PHE A 181 -10.74 4.65 -20.19
CA PHE A 181 -11.42 4.35 -18.91
C PHE A 181 -12.18 3.03 -18.93
N ASP A 182 -12.79 2.67 -20.07
CA ASP A 182 -13.44 1.36 -20.24
C ASP A 182 -12.41 0.22 -20.19
N GLU A 183 -11.26 0.40 -20.85
CA GLU A 183 -10.14 -0.54 -20.80
C GLU A 183 -9.58 -0.65 -19.38
N VAL A 184 -9.35 0.46 -18.67
CA VAL A 184 -8.86 0.43 -17.28
C VAL A 184 -9.80 -0.34 -16.37
N ARG A 185 -11.12 -0.16 -16.53
CA ARG A 185 -12.12 -0.90 -15.77
C ARG A 185 -12.04 -2.41 -16.06
N SER A 186 -11.77 -2.79 -17.31
CA SER A 186 -11.64 -4.20 -17.69
C SER A 186 -10.44 -4.92 -17.04
N TRP A 187 -9.43 -4.17 -16.58
CA TRP A 187 -8.25 -4.75 -15.96
C TRP A 187 -8.50 -5.24 -14.53
N VAL A 188 -9.49 -4.67 -13.83
CA VAL A 188 -9.76 -5.06 -12.45
C VAL A 188 -10.20 -6.53 -12.41
N GLY A 189 -9.61 -7.29 -11.49
CA GLY A 189 -9.71 -8.75 -11.46
C GLY A 189 -8.69 -9.51 -12.29
N THR A 190 -7.78 -8.83 -13.02
CA THR A 190 -6.68 -9.51 -13.73
C THR A 190 -5.81 -10.28 -12.74
N GLU A 191 -5.66 -11.58 -12.97
CA GLU A 191 -4.81 -12.48 -12.17
C GLU A 191 -3.41 -12.65 -12.79
N LEU A 192 -2.40 -12.74 -11.93
CA LEU A 192 -1.01 -12.99 -12.29
C LEU A 192 -0.60 -14.42 -11.94
N SER A 193 0.60 -14.82 -12.37
CA SER A 193 1.16 -16.15 -12.11
C SER A 193 1.25 -16.51 -10.62
N SER A 194 1.52 -15.53 -9.75
CA SER A 194 1.55 -15.74 -8.30
C SER A 194 0.17 -15.87 -7.66
N GLN A 195 -0.91 -15.87 -8.45
CA GLN A 195 -2.30 -15.77 -7.98
C GLN A 195 -2.61 -14.45 -7.26
N SER A 196 -1.71 -13.47 -7.41
CA SER A 196 -2.03 -12.07 -7.13
C SER A 196 -3.05 -11.59 -8.14
N PHE A 197 -3.89 -10.64 -7.75
CA PHE A 197 -4.83 -10.04 -8.69
C PHE A 197 -4.96 -8.54 -8.49
N LEU A 198 -5.32 -7.84 -9.55
CA LEU A 198 -5.56 -6.40 -9.53
C LEU A 198 -6.89 -6.15 -8.84
N GLU A 199 -6.87 -5.70 -7.59
CA GLU A 199 -8.07 -5.48 -6.78
C GLU A 199 -8.78 -4.19 -7.17
N GLN A 200 -8.03 -3.16 -7.53
CA GLN A 200 -8.58 -1.84 -7.81
C GLN A 200 -7.61 -1.01 -8.66
N VAL A 201 -8.16 -0.14 -9.50
CA VAL A 201 -7.40 0.98 -10.08
C VAL A 201 -7.98 2.30 -9.58
N LYS A 202 -7.15 3.14 -8.97
CA LYS A 202 -7.53 4.51 -8.59
C LYS A 202 -6.90 5.50 -9.55
N VAL A 203 -7.72 6.27 -10.24
CA VAL A 203 -7.26 7.35 -11.13
C VAL A 203 -7.47 8.69 -10.44
N ASP A 204 -6.38 9.38 -10.14
CA ASP A 204 -6.39 10.74 -9.61
C ASP A 204 -6.16 11.73 -10.76
N PHE A 205 -7.09 12.67 -10.92
CA PHE A 205 -7.01 13.74 -11.91
C PHE A 205 -6.32 14.94 -11.27
N LEU A 206 -5.02 15.10 -11.53
CA LEU A 206 -4.19 16.05 -10.77
C LEU A 206 -4.47 17.51 -11.11
N THR A 207 -4.94 17.79 -12.33
CA THR A 207 -5.31 19.15 -12.76
C THR A 207 -6.64 19.60 -12.14
N SER A 208 -7.64 18.72 -12.10
CA SER A 208 -9.00 19.04 -11.65
C SER A 208 -9.27 18.67 -10.18
N GLY A 209 -8.39 17.90 -9.54
CA GLY A 209 -8.43 17.61 -8.11
C GLY A 209 -9.47 16.58 -7.66
N HIS A 210 -10.01 15.78 -8.59
CA HIS A 210 -10.94 14.70 -8.27
C HIS A 210 -10.32 13.31 -8.50
N SER A 211 -10.96 12.27 -7.95
CA SER A 211 -10.49 10.88 -8.07
C SER A 211 -11.62 9.98 -8.56
N LEU A 212 -11.30 9.07 -9.46
CA LEU A 212 -12.13 7.96 -9.88
C LEU A 212 -11.59 6.66 -9.28
N ILE A 213 -12.46 5.90 -8.63
CA ILE A 213 -12.15 4.58 -8.08
C ILE A 213 -12.85 3.54 -8.96
N LEU A 214 -12.05 2.65 -9.56
CA LEU A 214 -12.53 1.54 -10.38
C LEU A 214 -12.32 0.23 -9.60
N PRO A 215 -13.40 -0.34 -9.03
CA PRO A 215 -13.39 -1.58 -8.27
C PRO A 215 -13.46 -2.82 -9.16
#